data_AF-A0A968IS25-F1
#
_entry.id   AF-A0A968IS25-F1
#
_cell.length_a   1.000
_cell.length_b   1.000
_cell.length_c   1.000
_cell.angle_alpha   90.00
_cell.angle_beta   90.00
_cell.angle_gamma   90.00
#
_symmetry.space_group_name_H-M   'P 1'
#
loop_
_entity.id
_entity.type
_entity.pdbx_description
1 polymer ?
#
loop_
_entity_poly.entity_id
_entity_poly.type
_entity_poly.pdbx_seq_one_letter_code
_entity_poly.pdbx_strand_id
1 'polypeptide(L)'
;MTLASELGDRDAIVITRNGSQTADSTLVGTEAHSIIVKNAGSAARIVLQGTDTRGTIYAIYTFSERFLEVPPLWFWASWKPQQKTEITVPHNTNLQFGSPHVAWRAWFPNNKDLLRGWQKANPTIDADDVIFETMLRLKLNVINVGEDIGDYPSPQAGLKRARQARDRGLAITTPYLGSFRYWDKYWQLVRQQEPPKLALVNREKFDESGLTTSIYYCARSLKWCGGIAFGEPKTKPFMMQCSMHLKRMQNAPELFRR
;
A
#
# COMPACT_ATOMS: atom_id res chain seq x y z
N MET A 1 -25.50 29.44 -0.93
CA MET A 1 -24.27 30.26 -0.86
C MET A 1 -23.29 29.49 0.00
N THR A 2 -22.14 29.00 -0.46
CA THR A 2 -21.29 29.29 -1.63
C THR A 2 -20.35 28.09 -1.82
N LEU A 3 -19.77 27.93 -3.03
CA LEU A 3 -18.74 26.95 -3.46
C LEU A 3 -19.24 25.73 -4.28
N ALA A 4 -19.87 26.03 -5.41
CA ALA A 4 -19.75 25.19 -6.62
C ALA A 4 -19.57 26.03 -7.91
N SER A 5 -19.34 27.34 -7.79
CA SER A 5 -19.50 28.29 -8.89
C SER A 5 -18.22 28.93 -9.43
N GLU A 6 -17.02 28.48 -9.05
CA GLU A 6 -15.76 29.04 -9.60
C GLU A 6 -14.66 27.98 -9.73
N LEU A 7 -14.84 27.00 -10.61
CA LEU A 7 -13.71 26.30 -11.23
C LEU A 7 -13.55 26.88 -12.63
N GLY A 8 -12.76 27.95 -12.71
CA GLY A 8 -12.50 28.70 -13.93
C GLY A 8 -11.99 27.84 -15.09
N ASP A 9 -11.96 28.44 -16.26
CA ASP A 9 -11.67 27.84 -17.58
C ASP A 9 -10.19 27.39 -17.78
N ARG A 10 -9.56 26.77 -16.76
CA ARG A 10 -8.09 26.66 -16.66
C ARG A 10 -7.51 25.24 -16.48
N ASP A 11 -8.28 24.27 -15.98
CA ASP A 11 -7.69 22.96 -15.64
C ASP A 11 -7.74 21.99 -16.83
N ALA A 12 -6.58 21.75 -17.47
CA ALA A 12 -6.44 20.79 -18.58
C ALA A 12 -6.56 19.32 -18.12
N ILE A 13 -6.17 19.03 -16.87
CA ILE A 13 -6.24 17.70 -16.26
C ILE A 13 -6.94 17.81 -14.89
N VAL A 14 -7.98 17.01 -14.69
CA VAL A 14 -8.74 16.91 -13.44
C VAL A 14 -8.55 15.52 -12.86
N ILE A 15 -8.10 15.44 -11.60
CA ILE A 15 -7.96 14.19 -10.86
C ILE A 15 -9.09 14.11 -9.83
N THR A 16 -9.85 13.03 -9.83
CA THR A 16 -11.01 12.89 -8.95
C THR A 16 -11.16 11.50 -8.35
N ARG A 17 -11.72 11.46 -7.15
CA ARG A 17 -12.05 10.23 -6.42
C ARG A 17 -13.55 10.21 -6.15
N ASN A 18 -14.23 9.14 -6.55
CA ASN A 18 -15.69 8.99 -6.44
C ASN A 18 -16.51 10.07 -7.15
N GLY A 19 -15.97 10.55 -8.25
CA GLY A 19 -16.67 11.32 -9.24
C GLY A 19 -17.36 12.60 -8.76
N SER A 20 -16.63 13.72 -8.85
CA SER A 20 -17.28 15.04 -8.84
C SER A 20 -18.12 15.25 -10.12
N GLN A 21 -18.80 16.38 -10.25
CA GLN A 21 -19.73 16.70 -11.36
C GLN A 21 -19.15 16.49 -12.79
N THR A 22 -17.83 16.38 -12.94
CA THR A 22 -17.15 16.11 -14.23
C THR A 22 -16.87 14.63 -14.49
N ALA A 23 -17.27 13.71 -13.62
CA ALA A 23 -16.84 12.31 -13.65
C ALA A 23 -17.81 11.35 -14.34
N ASP A 24 -17.34 10.17 -14.72
CA ASP A 24 -18.18 9.07 -15.21
C ASP A 24 -18.85 8.37 -14.01
N SER A 25 -20.18 8.45 -13.94
CA SER A 25 -20.97 7.83 -12.86
C SER A 25 -21.09 6.31 -13.00
N THR A 26 -20.67 5.73 -14.13
CA THR A 26 -20.74 4.29 -14.38
C THR A 26 -19.54 3.51 -13.82
N LEU A 27 -18.45 4.20 -13.46
CA LEU A 27 -17.27 3.56 -12.90
C LEU A 27 -17.55 3.06 -11.47
N VAL A 28 -17.58 1.73 -11.31
CA VAL A 28 -17.88 1.06 -10.04
C VAL A 28 -16.87 -0.03 -9.72
N GLY A 29 -16.81 -0.42 -8.44
CA GLY A 29 -15.94 -1.48 -7.94
C GLY A 29 -14.70 -0.97 -7.21
N THR A 30 -14.05 -1.85 -6.43
CA THR A 30 -12.81 -1.52 -5.70
C THR A 30 -11.65 -1.34 -6.67
N GLU A 31 -10.80 -0.34 -6.44
CA GLU A 31 -9.59 -0.04 -7.23
C GLU A 31 -9.83 0.23 -8.73
N ALA A 32 -11.10 0.39 -9.12
CA ALA A 32 -11.48 0.72 -10.48
C ALA A 32 -11.08 2.16 -10.82
N HIS A 33 -10.71 2.38 -12.08
CA HIS A 33 -10.22 3.68 -12.55
C HIS A 33 -10.50 3.91 -14.03
N SER A 34 -10.51 5.17 -14.43
CA SER A 34 -10.68 5.57 -15.82
C SER A 34 -9.87 6.81 -16.20
N ILE A 35 -9.64 6.95 -17.51
CA ILE A 35 -9.08 8.14 -18.15
C ILE A 35 -10.04 8.51 -19.27
N ILE A 36 -10.69 9.65 -19.13
CA ILE A 36 -11.72 10.11 -20.07
C ILE A 36 -11.44 11.56 -20.48
N VAL A 37 -11.69 11.91 -21.73
CA VAL A 37 -11.71 13.31 -22.16
C VAL A 37 -13.16 13.78 -22.21
N LYS A 38 -13.46 14.89 -21.53
CA LYS A 38 -14.80 15.49 -21.50
C LYS A 38 -14.76 16.95 -21.90
N ASN A 39 -15.80 17.37 -22.63
CA ASN A 39 -16.01 18.78 -22.93
C ASN A 39 -16.62 19.47 -21.71
N ALA A 40 -16.00 20.55 -21.26
CA ALA A 40 -16.48 21.41 -20.19
C ALA A 40 -16.61 22.84 -20.75
N GLY A 41 -17.79 23.18 -21.26
CA GLY A 41 -17.99 24.43 -22.00
C GLY A 41 -17.23 24.42 -23.34
N SER A 42 -16.39 25.42 -23.57
CA SER A 42 -15.57 25.57 -24.79
C SER A 42 -14.25 24.78 -24.77
N ALA A 43 -13.88 24.15 -23.66
CA ALA A 43 -12.59 23.46 -23.50
C ALA A 43 -12.75 21.96 -23.20
N ALA A 44 -11.87 21.13 -23.75
CA ALA A 44 -11.76 19.72 -23.41
C ALA A 44 -10.85 19.52 -22.19
N ARG A 45 -11.24 18.62 -21.29
CA ARG A 45 -10.49 18.28 -20.07
C ARG A 45 -10.21 16.79 -20.00
N ILE A 46 -9.00 16.43 -19.61
CA ILE A 46 -8.64 15.06 -19.29
C ILE A 46 -9.05 14.78 -17.84
N VAL A 47 -9.86 13.77 -17.60
CA VAL A 47 -10.32 13.39 -16.26
C VAL A 47 -9.71 12.04 -15.90
N LEU A 48 -8.89 12.03 -14.84
CA LEU A 48 -8.33 10.84 -14.22
C LEU A 48 -9.18 10.51 -12.99
N GLN A 49 -9.96 9.43 -13.08
CA GLN A 49 -10.93 9.08 -12.05
C GLN A 49 -10.61 7.74 -11.40
N GLY A 50 -10.79 7.66 -10.08
CA GLY A 50 -10.82 6.40 -9.35
C GLY A 50 -12.03 6.29 -8.43
N THR A 51 -12.46 5.07 -8.14
CA THR A 51 -13.53 4.76 -7.18
C THR A 51 -13.05 4.77 -5.72
N ASP A 52 -11.75 4.73 -5.51
CA ASP A 52 -11.12 4.87 -4.20
C ASP A 52 -9.71 5.45 -4.36
N THR A 53 -9.00 5.64 -3.26
CA THR A 53 -7.64 6.22 -3.27
C THR A 53 -6.70 5.45 -4.19
N ARG A 54 -6.74 4.11 -4.19
CA ARG A 54 -5.85 3.31 -5.04
C ARG A 54 -6.29 3.31 -6.50
N GLY A 55 -7.60 3.28 -6.77
CA GLY A 55 -8.12 3.52 -8.11
C GLY A 55 -7.61 4.85 -8.68
N THR A 56 -7.66 5.94 -7.89
CA THR A 56 -7.16 7.25 -8.34
C THR A 56 -5.65 7.22 -8.61
N ILE A 57 -4.86 6.56 -7.76
CA ILE A 57 -3.42 6.35 -8.00
C ILE A 57 -3.17 5.57 -9.30
N TYR A 58 -3.96 4.52 -9.56
CA TYR A 58 -3.85 3.73 -10.78
C TYR A 58 -4.27 4.51 -12.04
N ALA A 59 -5.22 5.45 -11.93
CA ALA A 59 -5.54 6.38 -13.01
C ALA A 59 -4.33 7.25 -13.38
N ILE A 60 -3.65 7.81 -12.37
CA ILE A 60 -2.44 8.63 -12.54
C ILE A 60 -1.32 7.82 -13.20
N TYR A 61 -1.03 6.62 -12.70
CA TYR A 61 0.04 5.80 -13.30
C TYR A 61 -0.33 5.25 -14.68
N THR A 62 -1.61 4.96 -14.93
CA THR A 62 -2.06 4.59 -16.29
C THR A 62 -1.90 5.75 -17.25
N PHE A 63 -2.17 6.99 -16.82
CA PHE A 63 -1.92 8.18 -17.64
C PHE A 63 -0.42 8.37 -17.91
N SER A 64 0.40 8.23 -16.87
CA SER A 64 1.87 8.26 -16.97
C SER A 64 2.40 7.21 -17.95
N GLU A 65 1.84 6.01 -17.98
CA GLU A 65 2.24 4.95 -18.89
C GLU A 65 1.75 5.21 -20.32
N ARG A 66 0.47 5.54 -20.50
CA ARG A 66 -0.18 5.61 -21.81
C ARG A 66 0.11 6.88 -22.59
N PHE A 67 0.26 8.02 -21.92
CA PHE A 67 0.38 9.34 -22.57
C PHE A 67 1.74 10.00 -22.32
N LEU A 68 2.35 9.76 -21.16
CA LEU A 68 3.72 10.22 -20.88
C LEU A 68 4.78 9.17 -21.25
N GLU A 69 4.36 7.95 -21.63
CA GLU A 69 5.24 6.85 -22.05
C GLU A 69 6.29 6.45 -21.01
N VAL A 70 6.01 6.66 -19.73
CA VAL A 70 6.88 6.23 -18.64
C VAL A 70 6.53 4.78 -18.25
N PRO A 71 7.40 3.79 -18.53
CA PRO A 71 7.09 2.40 -18.25
C PRO A 71 7.03 2.11 -16.74
N PRO A 72 6.27 1.09 -16.30
CA PRO A 72 6.13 0.77 -14.87
C PRO A 72 7.45 0.47 -14.15
N LEU A 73 8.41 -0.12 -14.86
CA LEU A 73 9.73 -0.51 -14.35
C LEU A 73 10.84 0.50 -14.69
N TRP A 74 10.50 1.75 -15.02
CA TRP A 74 11.44 2.74 -15.58
C TRP A 74 12.77 2.82 -14.80
N PHE A 75 12.69 2.84 -13.47
CA PHE A 75 13.86 2.93 -12.58
C PHE A 75 14.76 1.70 -12.70
N TRP A 76 14.16 0.50 -12.65
CA TRP A 76 14.89 -0.77 -12.67
C TRP A 76 15.39 -1.17 -14.05
N ALA A 77 14.80 -0.61 -15.10
CA ALA A 77 15.15 -0.89 -16.49
C ALA A 77 16.17 0.11 -17.06
N SER A 78 16.75 1.00 -16.24
CA SER A 78 17.62 2.09 -16.70
C SER A 78 16.98 2.92 -17.83
N TRP A 79 15.66 3.07 -17.78
CA TRP A 79 14.91 3.79 -18.81
C TRP A 79 15.26 5.28 -18.76
N LYS A 80 15.48 5.87 -19.94
CA LYS A 80 15.86 7.28 -20.07
C LYS A 80 14.66 8.11 -20.52
N PRO A 81 14.22 9.10 -19.72
CA PRO A 81 13.12 9.97 -20.10
C PRO A 81 13.40 10.70 -21.42
N GLN A 82 12.44 10.63 -22.34
CA GLN A 82 12.43 11.49 -23.51
C GLN A 82 11.72 12.80 -23.16
N GLN A 83 12.37 13.93 -23.41
CA GLN A 83 11.75 15.23 -23.18
C GLN A 83 10.64 15.43 -24.21
N LYS A 84 9.44 15.78 -23.73
CA LYS A 84 8.29 16.12 -24.57
C LYS A 84 7.88 17.55 -24.27
N THR A 85 7.78 18.38 -25.31
CA THR A 85 7.26 19.76 -25.21
C THR A 85 5.74 19.79 -25.27
N GLU A 86 5.13 18.74 -25.82
CA GLU A 86 3.68 18.59 -25.98
C GLU A 86 3.29 17.11 -25.83
N ILE A 87 2.05 16.87 -25.38
CA ILE A 87 1.41 15.56 -25.37
C ILE A 87 0.03 15.69 -26.02
N THR A 88 -0.35 14.74 -26.85
CA THR A 88 -1.66 14.70 -27.51
C THR A 88 -2.52 13.62 -26.87
N VAL A 89 -3.71 14.01 -26.39
CA VAL A 89 -4.72 13.07 -25.87
C VAL A 89 -5.96 13.13 -26.77
N PRO A 90 -6.35 12.04 -27.44
CA PRO A 90 -7.50 12.05 -28.34
C PRO A 90 -8.81 12.44 -27.63
N HIS A 91 -9.63 13.28 -28.28
CA HIS A 91 -10.92 13.72 -27.72
C HIS A 91 -11.91 12.58 -27.42
N ASN A 92 -11.79 11.45 -28.12
CA ASN A 92 -12.60 10.25 -27.91
C ASN A 92 -12.00 9.29 -26.87
N THR A 93 -10.98 9.70 -26.11
CA THR A 93 -10.37 8.86 -25.07
C THR A 93 -11.42 8.51 -24.02
N ASN A 94 -11.69 7.21 -23.89
CA ASN A 94 -12.50 6.63 -22.83
C ASN A 94 -11.90 5.28 -22.43
N LEU A 95 -10.92 5.31 -21.53
CA LEU A 95 -10.27 4.12 -21.00
C LEU A 95 -10.87 3.79 -19.63
N GLN A 96 -11.41 2.59 -19.47
CA GLN A 96 -11.99 2.13 -18.20
C GLN A 96 -11.35 0.83 -17.76
N PHE A 97 -11.05 0.75 -16.47
CA PHE A 97 -10.47 -0.40 -15.81
C PHE A 97 -11.34 -0.74 -14.62
N GLY A 98 -12.05 -1.86 -14.71
CA GLY A 98 -12.85 -2.38 -13.62
C GLY A 98 -11.99 -2.87 -12.44
N SER A 99 -12.66 -3.43 -11.44
CA SER A 99 -11.97 -4.05 -10.31
C SER A 99 -10.99 -5.14 -10.75
N PRO A 100 -9.82 -5.25 -10.11
CA PRO A 100 -8.89 -6.34 -10.37
C PRO A 100 -9.52 -7.67 -9.95
N HIS A 101 -9.32 -8.71 -10.76
CA HIS A 101 -9.78 -10.07 -10.47
C HIS A 101 -9.20 -10.64 -9.16
N VAL A 102 -7.97 -10.25 -8.83
CA VAL A 102 -7.30 -10.63 -7.59
C VAL A 102 -7.29 -9.43 -6.66
N ALA A 103 -7.99 -9.50 -5.53
CA ALA A 103 -8.15 -8.40 -4.60
C ALA A 103 -6.82 -7.95 -3.95
N TRP A 104 -5.91 -8.89 -3.68
CA TRP A 104 -4.64 -8.64 -3.00
C TRP A 104 -3.48 -9.13 -3.85
N ARG A 105 -2.66 -8.19 -4.32
CA ARG A 105 -1.56 -8.42 -5.26
C ARG A 105 -0.30 -7.93 -4.58
N ALA A 106 0.49 -8.88 -4.10
CA ALA A 106 1.59 -8.61 -3.20
C ALA A 106 2.94 -8.64 -3.91
N TRP A 107 3.89 -7.87 -3.39
CA TRP A 107 5.30 -8.11 -3.62
C TRP A 107 5.98 -8.38 -2.28
N PHE A 108 6.81 -9.42 -2.26
CA PHE A 108 7.67 -9.74 -1.14
C PHE A 108 9.15 -9.64 -1.56
N PRO A 109 9.79 -8.48 -1.35
CA PRO A 109 11.23 -8.35 -1.48
C PRO A 109 11.91 -9.12 -0.32
N ASN A 110 12.33 -10.35 -0.59
CA ASN A 110 13.05 -11.25 0.32
C ASN A 110 14.52 -11.36 -0.12
N ASN A 111 15.41 -11.85 0.75
CA ASN A 111 16.83 -12.11 0.49
C ASN A 111 17.52 -10.86 -0.02
N LYS A 112 17.38 -9.77 0.74
CA LYS A 112 17.77 -8.42 0.34
C LYS A 112 19.28 -8.18 0.36
N ASP A 113 20.14 -9.20 0.37
CA ASP A 113 21.58 -8.98 0.54
C ASP A 113 22.17 -8.12 -0.59
N LEU A 114 21.77 -8.38 -1.84
CA LEU A 114 22.14 -7.55 -2.99
C LEU A 114 21.46 -6.17 -2.95
N LEU A 115 20.20 -6.10 -2.53
CA LEU A 115 19.45 -4.84 -2.42
C LEU A 115 20.05 -3.93 -1.33
N ARG A 116 20.48 -4.49 -0.20
CA ARG A 116 21.16 -3.81 0.90
C ARG A 116 22.52 -3.28 0.44
N GLY A 117 23.27 -4.07 -0.34
CA GLY A 117 24.52 -3.62 -0.96
C GLY A 117 24.29 -2.42 -1.87
N TRP A 118 23.27 -2.50 -2.74
CA TRP A 118 22.88 -1.41 -3.62
C TRP A 118 22.43 -0.16 -2.86
N GLN A 119 21.62 -0.31 -1.81
CA GLN A 119 21.19 0.80 -0.94
C GLN A 119 22.38 1.52 -0.30
N LYS A 120 23.36 0.78 0.22
CA LYS A 120 24.57 1.35 0.80
C LYS A 120 25.39 2.13 -0.22
N ALA A 121 25.46 1.64 -1.46
CA ALA A 121 26.14 2.33 -2.55
C ALA A 121 25.37 3.56 -3.07
N ASN A 122 24.06 3.67 -2.78
CA ASN A 122 23.19 4.74 -3.26
C ASN A 122 22.43 5.41 -2.09
N PRO A 123 23.13 6.02 -1.12
CA PRO A 123 22.52 6.50 0.12
C PRO A 123 21.53 7.67 -0.06
N THR A 124 21.57 8.35 -1.21
CA THR A 124 20.65 9.45 -1.56
C THR A 124 19.31 8.95 -2.09
N ILE A 125 19.21 7.67 -2.46
CA ILE A 125 17.99 7.08 -3.01
C ILE A 125 17.20 6.42 -1.88
N ASP A 126 15.96 6.85 -1.66
CA ASP A 126 15.03 6.12 -0.81
C ASP A 126 14.55 4.87 -1.58
N ALA A 127 15.16 3.73 -1.27
CA ALA A 127 14.83 2.47 -1.92
C ALA A 127 13.38 2.03 -1.69
N ASP A 128 12.78 2.37 -0.55
CA ASP A 128 11.40 2.01 -0.25
C ASP A 128 10.45 2.85 -1.11
N ASP A 129 10.77 4.12 -1.33
CA ASP A 129 10.05 4.98 -2.27
C ASP A 129 9.99 4.36 -3.67
N VAL A 130 11.16 4.01 -4.22
CA VAL A 130 11.28 3.38 -5.55
C VAL A 130 10.49 2.08 -5.62
N ILE A 131 10.58 1.23 -4.59
CA ILE A 131 9.83 -0.04 -4.53
C ILE A 131 8.32 0.24 -4.52
N PHE A 132 7.84 1.18 -3.71
CA PHE A 132 6.42 1.48 -3.60
C PHE A 132 5.85 2.12 -4.87
N GLU A 133 6.58 3.04 -5.48
CA GLU A 133 6.22 3.57 -6.81
C GLU A 133 6.10 2.44 -7.83
N THR A 134 7.11 1.56 -7.88
CA THR A 134 7.13 0.42 -8.80
C THR A 134 5.91 -0.48 -8.60
N MET A 135 5.59 -0.80 -7.34
CA MET A 135 4.40 -1.59 -6.99
C MET A 135 3.12 -0.95 -7.50
N LEU A 136 2.93 0.34 -7.24
CA LEU A 136 1.71 1.04 -7.63
C LEU A 136 1.59 1.19 -9.15
N ARG A 137 2.70 1.42 -9.87
CA ARG A 137 2.75 1.40 -11.34
C ARG A 137 2.38 0.03 -11.91
N LEU A 138 2.81 -1.05 -11.25
CA LEU A 138 2.43 -2.43 -11.58
C LEU A 138 1.02 -2.82 -11.06
N LYS A 139 0.27 -1.87 -10.50
CA LYS A 139 -1.06 -2.08 -9.92
C LYS A 139 -1.07 -3.11 -8.78
N LEU A 140 0.05 -3.32 -8.10
CA LEU A 140 0.13 -4.09 -6.84
C LEU A 140 -0.40 -3.23 -5.67
N ASN A 141 -0.82 -3.90 -4.59
CA ASN A 141 -1.45 -3.22 -3.46
C ASN A 141 -1.09 -3.76 -2.08
N VAL A 142 -0.22 -4.77 -1.96
CA VAL A 142 0.24 -5.29 -0.66
C VAL A 142 1.77 -5.40 -0.62
N ILE A 143 2.41 -4.82 0.39
CA ILE A 143 3.84 -5.02 0.66
C ILE A 143 4.05 -5.87 1.90
N ASN A 144 4.96 -6.84 1.80
CA ASN A 144 5.48 -7.51 2.98
C ASN A 144 6.52 -6.64 3.71
N VAL A 145 6.27 -6.34 4.98
CA VAL A 145 7.21 -5.58 5.83
C VAL A 145 7.94 -6.45 6.84
N GLY A 146 7.57 -7.73 6.97
CA GLY A 146 7.95 -8.54 8.13
C GLY A 146 9.41 -8.98 8.23
N GLU A 147 10.22 -8.85 7.20
CA GLU A 147 11.67 -9.10 7.31
C GLU A 147 12.43 -7.90 7.88
N ASP A 148 11.98 -6.68 7.61
CA ASP A 148 12.59 -5.46 8.15
C ASP A 148 12.24 -5.25 9.63
N ILE A 149 11.29 -6.03 10.15
CA ILE A 149 10.99 -6.09 11.59
C ILE A 149 12.08 -6.93 12.31
N GLY A 150 12.90 -7.70 11.58
CA GLY A 150 13.91 -8.61 12.13
C GLY A 150 15.22 -7.96 12.60
N ASP A 151 15.60 -6.80 12.04
CA ASP A 151 16.85 -6.08 12.36
C ASP A 151 16.67 -5.16 13.60
N TYR A 152 16.25 -5.76 14.72
CA TYR A 152 16.13 -5.04 15.99
C TYR A 152 17.49 -4.96 16.69
N PRO A 153 18.03 -3.73 16.87
CA PRO A 153 17.58 -2.89 17.97
C PRO A 153 16.55 -1.80 17.61
N SER A 154 16.15 -1.63 16.35
CA SER A 154 15.29 -0.51 15.93
C SER A 154 13.90 -0.94 15.41
N PRO A 155 12.84 -0.99 16.26
CA PRO A 155 11.45 -1.18 15.80
C PRO A 155 10.99 -0.06 14.87
N GLN A 156 11.68 1.08 14.93
CA GLN A 156 11.36 2.29 14.21
C GLN A 156 11.55 2.11 12.70
N ALA A 157 12.47 1.24 12.25
CA ALA A 157 12.71 1.00 10.82
C ALA A 157 11.52 0.30 10.15
N GLY A 158 11.04 -0.81 10.73
CA GLY A 158 9.84 -1.51 10.25
C GLY A 158 8.59 -0.62 10.33
N LEU A 159 8.46 0.20 11.38
CA LEU A 159 7.38 1.19 11.49
C LEU A 159 7.47 2.30 10.45
N LYS A 160 8.66 2.81 10.17
CA LYS A 160 8.89 3.82 9.14
C LYS A 160 8.45 3.29 7.79
N ARG A 161 8.90 2.08 7.42
CA ARG A 161 8.50 1.41 6.17
C ARG A 161 7.00 1.19 6.09
N ALA A 162 6.38 0.73 7.18
CA ALA A 162 4.93 0.54 7.27
C ALA A 162 4.18 1.87 7.08
N ARG A 163 4.61 2.95 7.75
CA ARG A 163 4.01 4.29 7.59
C ARG A 163 4.16 4.80 6.16
N GLN A 164 5.36 4.70 5.58
CA GLN A 164 5.62 5.10 4.19
C GLN A 164 4.73 4.30 3.20
N ALA A 165 4.63 2.98 3.35
CA ALA A 165 3.77 2.15 2.51
C ALA A 165 2.29 2.58 2.60
N ARG A 166 1.78 2.78 3.82
CA ARG A 166 0.42 3.28 4.05
C ARG A 166 0.19 4.63 3.37
N ASP A 167 1.12 5.56 3.55
CA ASP A 167 0.98 6.94 3.03
C ASP A 167 1.00 6.96 1.49
N ARG A 168 1.60 5.94 0.85
CA ARG A 168 1.52 5.71 -0.60
C ARG A 168 0.30 4.92 -1.06
N GLY A 169 -0.55 4.45 -0.13
CA GLY A 169 -1.78 3.72 -0.44
C GLY A 169 -1.63 2.19 -0.51
N LEU A 170 -0.47 1.64 -0.14
CA LEU A 170 -0.25 0.20 -0.05
C LEU A 170 -0.80 -0.37 1.26
N ALA A 171 -1.43 -1.54 1.18
CA ALA A 171 -1.70 -2.36 2.34
C ALA A 171 -0.44 -3.12 2.77
N ILE A 172 -0.43 -3.60 4.01
CA ILE A 172 0.75 -4.19 4.64
C ILE A 172 0.44 -5.61 5.06
N THR A 173 1.42 -6.50 4.88
CA THR A 173 1.40 -7.87 5.36
C THR A 173 2.73 -8.27 6.00
N THR A 174 2.74 -9.42 6.68
CA THR A 174 3.92 -10.05 7.29
C THR A 174 4.03 -11.49 6.80
N PRO A 175 5.24 -12.08 6.72
CA PRO A 175 5.38 -13.47 6.30
C PRO A 175 4.78 -14.40 7.37
N TYR A 176 4.50 -15.63 6.96
CA TYR A 176 3.82 -16.70 7.71
C TYR A 176 4.41 -16.99 9.10
N LEU A 177 5.73 -16.82 9.31
CA LEU A 177 6.39 -16.98 10.63
C LEU A 177 6.66 -15.66 11.37
N GLY A 178 6.32 -14.52 10.76
CA GLY A 178 6.61 -13.19 11.29
C GLY A 178 5.86 -12.88 12.59
N SER A 179 4.67 -13.43 12.78
CA SER A 179 3.81 -13.14 13.93
C SER A 179 4.39 -13.59 15.28
N PHE A 180 5.24 -14.62 15.30
CA PHE A 180 5.83 -15.16 16.54
C PHE A 180 7.33 -14.95 16.67
N ARG A 181 8.01 -14.48 15.62
CA ARG A 181 9.43 -14.07 15.69
C ARG A 181 9.67 -12.97 16.76
N TYR A 182 8.62 -12.25 17.16
CA TYR A 182 8.64 -11.18 18.16
C TYR A 182 8.00 -11.55 19.49
N TRP A 183 7.64 -12.82 19.68
CA TRP A 183 6.97 -13.30 20.88
C TRP A 183 7.71 -12.86 22.15
N ASP A 184 8.99 -13.26 22.28
CA ASP A 184 9.77 -12.95 23.48
C ASP A 184 9.94 -11.43 23.69
N LYS A 185 10.28 -10.71 22.63
CA LYS A 185 10.51 -9.26 22.69
C LYS A 185 9.23 -8.48 23.02
N TYR A 186 8.06 -8.93 22.57
CA TYR A 186 6.79 -8.32 22.92
C TYR A 186 6.54 -8.40 24.43
N TRP A 187 6.69 -9.59 25.01
CA TRP A 187 6.46 -9.82 26.43
C TRP A 187 7.46 -9.04 27.29
N GLN A 188 8.73 -9.00 26.88
CA GLN A 188 9.76 -8.28 27.62
C GLN A 188 9.65 -6.76 27.50
N LEU A 189 9.36 -6.22 26.31
CA LEU A 189 9.41 -4.77 26.08
C LEU A 189 8.06 -4.07 26.28
N VAL A 190 6.95 -4.70 25.88
CA VAL A 190 5.61 -4.11 25.98
C VAL A 190 4.95 -4.49 27.29
N ARG A 191 4.99 -5.77 27.64
CA ARG A 191 4.34 -6.28 28.86
C ARG A 191 5.26 -6.25 30.08
N GLN A 192 6.58 -6.07 29.88
CA GLN A 192 7.61 -6.10 30.93
C GLN A 192 7.53 -7.38 31.78
N GLN A 193 7.32 -8.51 31.11
CA GLN A 193 7.14 -9.83 31.70
C GLN A 193 8.02 -10.87 31.01
N GLU A 194 8.30 -11.95 31.73
CA GLU A 194 8.92 -13.14 31.14
C GLU A 194 8.02 -13.71 30.03
N PRO A 195 8.57 -14.03 28.84
CA PRO A 195 7.81 -14.61 27.75
C PRO A 195 7.15 -15.92 28.18
N PRO A 196 5.82 -16.08 27.97
CA PRO A 196 5.16 -17.35 28.19
C PRO A 196 5.73 -18.38 27.20
N LYS A 197 5.69 -19.67 27.55
CA LYS A 197 6.07 -20.72 26.61
C LYS A 197 5.20 -20.65 25.35
N LEU A 198 5.81 -20.73 24.17
CA LEU A 198 5.08 -20.81 22.89
C LEU A 198 4.40 -22.18 22.76
N ALA A 199 3.23 -22.34 23.39
CA ALA A 199 2.48 -23.59 23.43
C ALA A 199 0.96 -23.33 23.35
N LEU A 200 0.19 -24.27 22.78
CA LEU A 200 -1.27 -24.15 22.60
C LEU A 200 -2.05 -23.86 23.90
N VAL A 201 -1.50 -24.26 25.04
CA VAL A 201 -2.04 -23.94 26.38
C VAL A 201 -2.10 -22.44 26.65
N ASN A 202 -1.29 -21.65 25.95
CA ASN A 202 -1.24 -20.19 26.04
C ASN A 202 -1.96 -19.50 24.87
N ARG A 203 -2.98 -20.13 24.26
CA ARG A 203 -3.67 -19.60 23.07
C ARG A 203 -4.18 -18.16 23.20
N GLU A 204 -4.66 -17.79 24.38
CA GLU A 204 -5.19 -16.45 24.65
C GLU A 204 -4.07 -15.39 24.60
N LYS A 205 -2.84 -15.79 24.94
CA LYS A 205 -1.65 -14.95 24.84
C LYS A 205 -1.18 -14.79 23.39
N PHE A 206 -1.48 -15.76 22.51
CA PHE A 206 -1.25 -15.63 21.06
C PHE A 206 -2.16 -14.58 20.44
N ASP A 207 -3.44 -14.58 20.83
CA ASP A 207 -4.39 -13.58 20.36
C ASP A 207 -3.94 -12.18 20.78
N GLU A 208 -3.43 -12.01 22.01
CA GLU A 208 -2.93 -10.74 22.52
C GLU A 208 -1.66 -10.23 21.79
N SER A 209 -0.64 -11.09 21.63
CA SER A 209 0.60 -10.70 20.96
C SER A 209 0.37 -10.49 19.45
N GLY A 210 -0.40 -11.37 18.82
CA GLY A 210 -0.79 -11.30 17.41
C GLY A 210 -1.65 -10.07 17.11
N LEU A 211 -2.59 -9.73 18.00
CA LEU A 211 -3.31 -8.46 17.95
C LEU A 211 -2.33 -7.30 18.12
N THR A 212 -1.36 -7.36 19.03
CA THR A 212 -0.51 -6.19 19.28
C THR A 212 0.48 -5.94 18.15
N THR A 213 1.10 -6.97 17.54
CA THR A 213 1.89 -6.79 16.32
C THR A 213 1.03 -6.27 15.18
N SER A 214 -0.20 -6.78 15.05
CA SER A 214 -1.15 -6.24 14.07
C SER A 214 -1.53 -4.80 14.38
N ILE A 215 -1.88 -4.44 15.63
CA ILE A 215 -2.26 -3.09 16.11
C ILE A 215 -1.10 -2.11 15.96
N TYR A 216 0.13 -2.51 16.28
CA TYR A 216 1.34 -1.68 16.18
C TYR A 216 1.53 -1.12 14.77
N TYR A 217 1.13 -1.89 13.75
CA TYR A 217 1.25 -1.51 12.34
C TYR A 217 -0.11 -1.15 11.68
N CYS A 218 -1.25 -1.58 12.24
CA CYS A 218 -2.59 -1.41 11.66
C CYS A 218 -3.42 -0.30 12.32
N ALA A 219 -3.01 0.27 13.46
CA ALA A 219 -3.83 1.22 14.22
C ALA A 219 -4.20 2.51 13.44
N ARG A 220 -3.64 2.75 12.24
CA ARG A 220 -4.02 3.89 11.39
C ARG A 220 -4.07 3.58 9.88
N SER A 221 -4.01 2.33 9.43
CA SER A 221 -3.97 1.98 8.00
C SER A 221 -5.27 1.35 7.48
N LEU A 222 -5.69 1.80 6.29
CA LEU A 222 -6.79 1.21 5.53
C LEU A 222 -6.38 -0.19 5.07
N LYS A 223 -6.94 -1.20 5.75
CA LYS A 223 -6.98 -2.63 5.41
C LYS A 223 -5.66 -3.40 5.58
N TRP A 224 -5.73 -4.47 6.38
CA TRP A 224 -4.67 -5.47 6.60
C TRP A 224 -5.08 -6.81 5.99
N CYS A 225 -4.12 -7.53 5.43
CA CYS A 225 -4.29 -8.90 4.95
C CYS A 225 -3.09 -9.73 5.43
N GLY A 226 -3.24 -10.47 6.52
CA GLY A 226 -2.20 -11.38 7.01
C GLY A 226 -2.74 -12.78 7.30
N GLY A 227 -1.92 -13.78 7.01
CA GLY A 227 -2.15 -15.15 7.47
C GLY A 227 -1.46 -15.35 8.82
N ILE A 228 -2.10 -16.08 9.73
CA ILE A 228 -1.49 -16.54 10.98
C ILE A 228 -1.20 -18.03 10.79
N ALA A 229 0.09 -18.41 10.80
CA ALA A 229 0.50 -19.80 10.78
C ALA A 229 1.10 -20.19 12.14
N PHE A 230 0.73 -21.35 12.64
CA PHE A 230 1.26 -21.92 13.87
C PHE A 230 2.29 -23.00 13.52
N GLY A 231 3.48 -22.92 14.12
CA GLY A 231 4.50 -23.96 14.00
C GLY A 231 5.64 -23.72 14.97
N GLU A 232 6.06 -24.76 15.70
CA GLU A 232 7.38 -24.75 16.33
C GLU A 232 8.45 -24.78 15.23
N PRO A 233 9.68 -24.31 15.47
CA PRO A 233 10.76 -24.26 14.47
C PRO A 233 11.12 -25.60 13.80
N LYS A 234 10.54 -26.72 14.24
CA LYS A 234 10.87 -28.11 13.81
C LYS A 234 9.66 -29.00 13.48
N THR A 235 8.42 -28.49 13.44
CA THR A 235 7.23 -29.32 13.13
C THR A 235 6.38 -28.74 11.99
N LYS A 236 5.61 -29.61 11.32
CA LYS A 236 4.77 -29.26 10.16
C LYS A 236 3.73 -28.19 10.57
N PRO A 237 3.65 -27.04 9.87
CA PRO A 237 2.75 -25.96 10.26
C PRO A 237 1.28 -26.30 9.97
N PHE A 238 0.37 -25.80 10.81
CA PHE A 238 -1.08 -25.82 10.58
C PHE A 238 -1.58 -24.41 10.24
N MET A 239 -2.47 -24.31 9.25
CA MET A 239 -2.91 -23.04 8.65
C MET A 239 -4.28 -22.60 9.19
N MET A 240 -4.39 -21.34 9.62
CA MET A 240 -5.68 -20.69 9.86
C MET A 240 -5.70 -19.32 9.16
N GLN A 241 -6.64 -19.14 8.24
CA GLN A 241 -6.82 -17.88 7.52
C GLN A 241 -7.76 -16.97 8.33
N CYS A 242 -7.25 -15.85 8.84
CA CYS A 242 -8.05 -14.86 9.57
C CYS A 242 -8.23 -13.58 8.75
N SER A 243 -9.48 -13.15 8.57
CA SER A 243 -9.82 -11.80 8.14
C SER A 243 -10.30 -11.01 9.37
N MET A 244 -9.55 -9.99 9.79
CA MET A 244 -9.95 -9.17 10.96
C MET A 244 -10.64 -7.88 10.52
N HIS A 245 -11.84 -7.64 11.05
CA HIS A 245 -12.59 -6.38 10.93
C HIS A 245 -12.27 -5.43 12.09
N LEU A 246 -12.14 -4.13 11.79
CA LEU A 246 -11.71 -3.03 12.69
C LEU A 246 -12.47 -2.90 14.04
N LYS A 247 -13.64 -3.50 14.22
CA LYS A 247 -14.50 -3.28 15.41
C LYS A 247 -13.86 -3.71 16.74
N ARG A 248 -12.81 -4.54 16.75
CA ARG A 248 -12.09 -4.96 17.98
C ARG A 248 -10.89 -4.07 18.36
N MET A 249 -10.62 -2.97 17.65
CA MET A 249 -9.39 -2.16 17.78
C MET A 249 -9.45 -0.99 18.78
N GLN A 250 -10.57 -0.75 19.46
CA GLN A 250 -10.79 0.49 20.22
C GLN A 250 -10.03 0.60 21.57
N ASN A 251 -9.39 -0.48 22.05
CA ASN A 251 -8.79 -0.54 23.39
C ASN A 251 -7.24 -0.62 23.42
N ALA A 252 -6.54 -0.14 22.38
CA ALA A 252 -5.07 -0.20 22.34
C ALA A 252 -4.41 0.81 23.34
N PRO A 253 -3.35 0.42 24.08
CA PRO A 253 -2.65 1.28 25.05
C PRO A 253 -2.05 2.57 24.47
N GLU A 254 -1.89 3.60 25.32
CA GLU A 254 -1.40 4.95 24.94
C GLU A 254 -0.02 4.98 24.24
N LEU A 255 0.84 3.99 24.46
CA LEU A 255 2.18 3.92 23.87
C LEU A 255 2.18 3.95 22.32
N PHE A 256 1.02 3.68 21.70
CA PHE A 256 0.85 3.56 20.25
C PHE A 256 0.16 4.79 19.61
N ARG A 257 -0.06 5.87 20.38
CA ARG A 257 -0.75 7.10 19.88
C ARG A 257 0.17 8.18 19.30
N ARG A 258 1.51 8.05 19.35
CA ARG A 258 2.47 9.02 18.79
C ARG A 258 2.99 8.62 17.39
#